data_AF-A0A937M1G8-F1
#
_entry.id   AF-A0A937M1G8-F1
#
_cell.length_a   1.000
_cell.length_b   1.000
_cell.length_c   1.000
_cell.angle_alpha   90.00
_cell.angle_beta   90.00
_cell.angle_gamma   90.00
#
_symmetry.space_group_name_H-M   'P 1'
#
loop_
_entity.id
_entity.type
_entity.pdbx_description
1 polymer ?
#
loop_
_entity_poly.entity_id
_entity_poly.type
_entity_poly.pdbx_seq_one_letter_code
_entity_poly.pdbx_strand_id
1 'polypeptide(L)'
;MKAPRAERGLVLVVALVMLLLVTLMASMSANLIMANMQVVQNIEARSAVRSAALAAIQEAITTPGFLPPYAAGQARRAFLRACEGSFYTRCLDLSGDEIEDDVKVTMTAPKCLSFVLIPNVFFNYVDNPDDRECQVRKQRYSACGNALFEVLATAVDDVTGARVEIRQGISRQTTAQAVQSICPGNAA
;
A
#
# COMPACT_ATOMS: atom_id res chain seq x y z
N MET A 1 -61.74 47.41 15.26
CA MET A 1 -60.46 47.99 15.74
C MET A 1 -59.55 48.20 14.53
N LYS A 2 -59.18 49.45 14.22
CA LYS A 2 -58.33 49.83 13.08
C LYS A 2 -56.87 49.70 13.50
N ALA A 3 -56.15 48.71 12.97
CA ALA A 3 -54.70 48.65 13.12
C ALA A 3 -54.06 49.84 12.37
N PRO A 4 -53.16 50.62 13.00
CA PRO A 4 -52.56 51.79 12.37
C PRO A 4 -51.68 51.39 11.18
N ARG A 5 -51.88 52.07 10.02
CA ARG A 5 -51.21 51.78 8.74
C ARG A 5 -49.67 51.88 8.79
N ALA A 6 -49.10 52.50 9.82
CA ALA A 6 -47.65 52.65 10.00
C ALA A 6 -46.94 51.34 10.41
N GLU A 7 -47.64 50.38 11.02
CA GLU A 7 -47.03 49.14 11.53
C GLU A 7 -46.70 48.12 10.42
N ARG A 8 -47.35 48.21 9.25
CA ARG A 8 -47.13 47.26 8.14
C ARG A 8 -45.74 47.38 7.50
N GLY A 9 -45.16 48.59 7.47
CA GLY A 9 -43.82 48.81 6.92
C GLY A 9 -42.72 48.26 7.83
N LEU A 10 -42.88 48.43 9.14
CA LEU A 10 -41.91 47.97 10.14
C LEU A 10 -41.83 46.44 10.19
N VAL A 11 -42.97 45.75 10.16
CA VAL A 11 -43.01 44.27 10.17
C VAL A 11 -42.30 43.69 8.95
N LEU A 12 -42.43 44.32 7.79
CA LEU A 12 -41.80 43.85 6.55
C LEU A 12 -40.27 44.05 6.60
N VAL A 13 -39.79 45.17 7.14
CA VAL A 13 -38.35 45.41 7.36
C VAL A 13 -37.78 44.39 8.36
N VAL A 14 -38.46 44.15 9.47
CA VAL A 14 -38.01 43.17 10.48
C VAL A 14 -37.98 41.75 9.91
N ALA A 15 -38.99 41.37 9.13
CA ALA A 15 -39.01 40.07 8.45
C ALA A 15 -37.86 39.92 7.44
N LEU A 16 -37.53 40.99 6.70
CA LEU A 16 -36.45 40.99 5.72
C LEU A 16 -35.07 40.92 6.38
N VAL A 17 -34.90 41.63 7.51
CA VAL A 17 -33.67 41.55 8.33
C VAL A 17 -33.52 40.15 8.93
N MET A 18 -34.59 39.55 9.49
CA MET A 18 -34.54 38.19 10.01
C MET A 18 -34.24 37.16 8.93
N LEU A 19 -34.84 37.29 7.75
CA LEU A 19 -34.59 36.41 6.61
C LEU A 19 -33.13 36.53 6.10
N LEU A 20 -32.57 37.75 6.13
CA LEU A 20 -31.17 37.97 5.81
C LEU A 20 -30.23 37.34 6.85
N LEU A 21 -30.55 37.42 8.15
CA LEU A 21 -29.75 36.78 9.20
C LEU A 21 -29.77 35.25 9.09
N VAL A 22 -30.95 34.66 8.83
CA VAL A 22 -31.07 33.20 8.67
C VAL A 22 -30.32 32.71 7.43
N THR A 23 -30.39 33.43 6.30
CA THR A 23 -29.65 33.06 5.09
C THR A 23 -28.13 33.17 5.29
N LEU A 24 -27.65 34.18 6.02
CA LEU A 24 -26.24 34.29 6.41
C LEU A 24 -25.80 33.13 7.31
N MET A 25 -26.57 32.78 8.34
CA MET A 25 -26.26 31.61 9.19
C MET A 25 -26.26 30.30 8.40
N ALA A 26 -27.22 30.11 7.49
CA ALA A 26 -27.33 28.91 6.67
C ALA A 26 -26.13 28.76 5.71
N SER A 27 -25.73 29.85 5.04
CA SER A 27 -24.58 29.85 4.12
C SER A 27 -23.25 29.58 4.84
N MET A 28 -23.04 30.18 6.01
CA MET A 28 -21.85 29.90 6.84
C MET A 28 -21.80 28.44 7.28
N SER A 29 -22.93 27.88 7.71
CA SER A 29 -23.03 26.47 8.12
C SER A 29 -22.74 25.52 6.96
N ALA A 30 -23.28 25.81 5.76
CA ALA A 30 -23.01 25.03 4.56
C ALA A 30 -21.52 25.06 4.16
N ASN A 31 -20.88 26.23 4.25
CA ASN A 31 -19.44 26.37 3.95
C ASN A 31 -18.56 25.57 4.92
N LEU A 32 -18.89 25.56 6.22
CA LEU A 32 -18.17 24.76 7.21
C LEU A 32 -18.33 23.25 6.94
N ILE A 33 -19.53 22.80 6.55
CA ILE A 33 -19.79 21.40 6.21
C ILE A 33 -18.98 20.98 4.97
N MET A 34 -18.97 21.80 3.91
CA MET A 34 -18.23 21.51 2.68
C MET A 34 -16.72 21.41 2.93
N ALA A 35 -16.16 22.28 3.78
CA ALA A 35 -14.75 22.23 4.14
C ALA A 35 -14.39 20.91 4.84
N ASN A 36 -15.24 20.45 5.77
CA ASN A 36 -15.02 19.18 6.46
C ASN A 36 -15.11 17.97 5.50
N MET A 37 -16.04 18.01 4.55
CA MET A 37 -16.19 16.92 3.56
C MET A 37 -14.97 16.78 2.65
N GLN A 38 -14.36 17.87 2.21
CA GLN A 38 -13.14 17.83 1.41
C GLN A 38 -11.98 17.17 2.16
N VAL A 39 -11.86 17.45 3.46
CA VAL A 39 -10.83 16.82 4.30
C VAL A 39 -11.08 15.32 4.42
N VAL A 40 -12.32 14.90 4.65
CA VAL A 40 -12.68 13.47 4.73
C VAL A 40 -12.38 12.76 3.41
N GLN A 41 -12.79 13.33 2.28
CA GLN A 41 -12.52 12.77 0.96
C GLN A 41 -11.01 12.58 0.70
N ASN A 42 -10.19 13.57 1.08
CA ASN A 42 -8.73 13.45 0.96
C ASN A 42 -8.15 12.34 1.86
N ILE A 43 -8.71 12.15 3.06
CA ILE A 43 -8.31 11.07 3.97
C ILE A 43 -8.73 9.71 3.41
N GLU A 44 -9.94 9.61 2.89
CA GLU A 44 -10.49 8.39 2.29
C GLU A 44 -9.67 7.97 1.06
N ALA A 45 -9.42 8.90 0.13
CA ALA A 45 -8.59 8.64 -1.05
C ALA A 45 -7.19 8.14 -0.65
N ARG A 46 -6.54 8.82 0.30
CA ARG A 46 -5.22 8.40 0.78
C ARG A 46 -5.25 7.03 1.49
N SER A 47 -6.34 6.72 2.19
CA SER A 47 -6.54 5.43 2.84
C SER A 47 -6.72 4.30 1.82
N ALA A 48 -7.50 4.55 0.77
CA ALA A 48 -7.72 3.61 -0.33
C ALA A 48 -6.42 3.33 -1.12
N VAL A 49 -5.65 4.38 -1.44
CA VAL A 49 -4.33 4.22 -2.09
C VAL A 49 -3.36 3.43 -1.20
N ARG A 50 -3.42 3.61 0.12
CA ARG A 50 -2.60 2.83 1.07
C ARG A 50 -3.01 1.36 1.10
N SER A 51 -4.30 1.04 1.13
CA SER A 51 -4.74 -0.36 1.11
C SER A 51 -4.37 -1.04 -0.20
N ALA A 52 -4.51 -0.34 -1.32
CA ALA A 52 -4.05 -0.79 -2.64
C ALA A 52 -2.54 -1.11 -2.66
N ALA A 53 -1.71 -0.22 -2.10
CA ALA A 53 -0.28 -0.45 -1.97
C ALA A 53 0.05 -1.71 -1.14
N LEU A 54 -0.64 -1.92 -0.02
CA LEU A 54 -0.43 -3.10 0.84
C LEU A 54 -0.89 -4.39 0.16
N ALA A 55 -2.02 -4.36 -0.57
CA ALA A 55 -2.50 -5.50 -1.34
C ALA A 55 -1.50 -5.89 -2.43
N ALA A 56 -0.94 -4.90 -3.15
CA ALA A 56 0.10 -5.13 -4.14
C ALA A 56 1.38 -5.71 -3.51
N ILE A 57 1.81 -5.24 -2.34
CA ILE A 57 2.97 -5.84 -1.64
C ILE A 57 2.69 -7.31 -1.28
N GLN A 58 1.48 -7.63 -0.81
CA GLN A 58 1.10 -9.01 -0.49
C GLN A 58 1.09 -9.90 -1.73
N GLU A 59 0.53 -9.42 -2.84
CA GLU A 59 0.57 -10.12 -4.13
C GLU A 59 2.03 -10.36 -4.58
N ALA A 60 2.88 -9.34 -4.45
CA ALA A 60 4.28 -9.45 -4.83
C ALA A 60 5.05 -10.48 -4.00
N ILE A 61 4.80 -10.56 -2.70
CA ILE A 61 5.41 -11.58 -1.82
C ILE A 61 5.02 -13.00 -2.27
N THR A 62 3.79 -13.19 -2.73
CA THR A 62 3.32 -14.49 -3.21
C THR A 62 3.77 -14.82 -4.63
N THR A 63 4.24 -13.83 -5.39
CA THR A 63 4.61 -14.00 -6.79
C THR A 63 5.96 -14.73 -6.94
N PRO A 64 5.99 -15.86 -7.67
CA PRO A 64 7.24 -16.54 -7.99
C PRO A 64 8.14 -15.64 -8.84
N GLY A 65 9.35 -15.38 -8.36
CA GLY A 65 10.34 -14.55 -9.06
C GLY A 65 10.52 -13.15 -8.47
N PHE A 66 9.76 -12.78 -7.43
CA PHE A 66 9.99 -11.55 -6.70
C PHE A 66 11.15 -11.73 -5.70
N LEU A 67 10.95 -12.61 -4.70
CA LEU A 67 11.96 -12.97 -3.72
C LEU A 67 12.69 -14.28 -4.11
N PRO A 68 13.97 -14.45 -3.74
CA PRO A 68 14.71 -15.70 -3.93
C PRO A 68 14.08 -16.88 -3.15
N PRO A 69 14.26 -18.14 -3.59
CA PRO A 69 15.03 -18.58 -4.76
C PRO A 69 14.34 -18.30 -6.09
N TYR A 70 15.15 -18.11 -7.13
CA TYR A 70 14.69 -17.92 -8.51
C TYR A 70 14.92 -19.22 -9.30
N ALA A 71 13.91 -19.68 -10.04
CA ALA A 71 14.12 -20.81 -10.94
C ALA A 71 15.07 -20.41 -12.09
N ALA A 72 15.85 -21.37 -12.59
CA ALA A 72 16.76 -21.12 -13.71
C ALA A 72 15.98 -20.62 -14.94
N GLY A 73 16.41 -19.49 -15.51
CA GLY A 73 15.74 -18.84 -16.64
C GLY A 73 14.48 -18.05 -16.30
N GLN A 74 14.12 -17.91 -15.01
CA GLN A 74 12.97 -17.12 -14.58
C GLN A 74 13.28 -15.62 -14.58
N ALA A 75 12.43 -14.83 -15.23
CA ALA A 75 12.49 -13.38 -15.16
C ALA A 75 12.11 -12.89 -13.75
N ARG A 76 12.87 -11.93 -13.22
CA ARG A 76 12.57 -11.26 -11.94
C ARG A 76 11.36 -10.35 -12.13
N ARG A 77 10.31 -10.58 -11.35
CA ARG A 77 9.03 -9.87 -11.44
C ARG A 77 8.39 -9.75 -10.08
N ALA A 78 7.74 -8.62 -9.81
CA ALA A 78 6.88 -8.47 -8.64
C ALA A 78 5.46 -8.98 -8.91
N PHE A 79 4.97 -8.88 -10.14
CA PHE A 79 3.58 -9.22 -10.46
C PHE A 79 3.47 -10.21 -11.63
N LEU A 80 2.47 -11.09 -11.56
CA LEU A 80 2.07 -11.93 -12.70
C LEU A 80 1.19 -11.15 -13.67
N ARG A 81 0.26 -10.34 -13.13
CA ARG A 81 -0.58 -9.40 -13.86
C ARG A 81 0.01 -8.01 -13.71
N ALA A 82 0.97 -7.70 -14.56
CA ALA A 82 1.60 -6.40 -14.60
C ALA A 82 0.90 -5.47 -15.60
N CYS A 83 0.95 -4.16 -15.34
CA CYS A 83 0.50 -3.14 -16.28
C CYS A 83 1.68 -2.30 -16.81
N GLU A 84 1.42 -1.51 -17.86
CA GLU A 84 2.40 -0.59 -18.47
C GLU A 84 3.71 -1.23 -18.96
N GLY A 85 3.71 -2.53 -19.25
CA GLY A 85 4.90 -3.25 -19.72
C GLY A 85 6.00 -3.41 -18.67
N SER A 86 5.75 -3.11 -17.39
CA SER A 86 6.71 -3.27 -16.29
C SER A 86 6.24 -4.37 -15.34
N PHE A 87 7.05 -5.43 -15.17
CA PHE A 87 6.78 -6.50 -14.20
C PHE A 87 6.78 -6.07 -12.73
N TYR A 88 7.04 -4.80 -12.47
CA TYR A 88 7.05 -4.18 -11.15
C TYR A 88 5.94 -3.13 -10.98
N THR A 89 5.02 -3.04 -11.93
CA THR A 89 3.87 -2.14 -11.85
C THR A 89 2.59 -2.95 -11.85
N ARG A 90 1.72 -2.67 -10.88
CA ARG A 90 0.37 -3.24 -10.75
C ARG A 90 -0.64 -2.12 -10.78
N CYS A 91 -1.63 -2.24 -11.66
CA CYS A 91 -2.77 -1.33 -11.71
C CYS A 91 -3.95 -2.03 -11.03
N LEU A 92 -4.77 -1.30 -10.27
CA LEU A 92 -5.86 -1.88 -9.48
C LEU A 92 -7.13 -1.11 -9.80
N ASP A 93 -8.21 -1.86 -9.94
CA ASP A 93 -9.57 -1.35 -9.98
C ASP A 93 -10.10 -1.28 -8.53
N LEU A 94 -10.41 -0.07 -8.07
CA LEU A 94 -11.05 0.19 -6.78
C LEU A 94 -12.54 0.52 -6.93
N SER A 95 -12.95 0.97 -8.11
CA SER A 95 -14.33 1.36 -8.43
C SER A 95 -15.23 0.16 -8.74
N GLY A 96 -14.64 -0.97 -9.13
CA GLY A 96 -15.32 -2.21 -9.50
C GLY A 96 -15.93 -2.18 -10.90
N ASP A 97 -15.40 -1.35 -11.80
CA ASP A 97 -15.87 -1.22 -13.18
C ASP A 97 -15.16 -2.17 -14.17
N GLU A 98 -14.32 -3.06 -13.65
CA GLU A 98 -13.49 -4.03 -14.37
C GLU A 98 -12.37 -3.39 -15.20
N ILE A 99 -12.12 -2.10 -15.02
CA ILE A 99 -11.01 -1.36 -15.64
C ILE A 99 -9.96 -1.09 -14.57
N GLU A 100 -8.79 -1.70 -14.73
CA GLU A 100 -7.68 -1.52 -13.79
C GLU A 100 -6.91 -0.21 -14.08
N ASP A 101 -7.51 0.96 -13.82
CA ASP A 101 -6.90 2.28 -14.02
C ASP A 101 -6.95 3.22 -12.80
N ASP A 102 -7.70 2.89 -11.74
CA ASP A 102 -7.87 3.76 -10.57
C ASP A 102 -6.57 4.02 -9.81
N VAL A 103 -5.82 2.96 -9.47
CA VAL A 103 -4.59 3.08 -8.68
C VAL A 103 -3.46 2.30 -9.30
N LYS A 104 -2.36 3.01 -9.52
CA LYS A 104 -1.10 2.46 -10.00
C LYS A 104 -0.11 2.29 -8.86
N VAL A 105 0.31 1.06 -8.62
CA VAL A 105 1.35 0.70 -7.66
C VAL A 105 2.63 0.30 -8.39
N THR A 106 3.69 1.05 -8.15
CA THR A 106 5.04 0.76 -8.65
C THR A 106 5.89 0.23 -7.50
N MET A 107 6.59 -0.87 -7.71
CA MET A 107 7.46 -1.50 -6.72
C MET A 107 8.92 -1.48 -7.15
N THR A 108 9.84 -1.38 -6.20
CA THR A 108 11.26 -1.60 -6.47
C THR A 108 11.59 -3.09 -6.40
N ALA A 109 12.63 -3.51 -7.13
CA ALA A 109 13.24 -4.81 -6.91
C ALA A 109 13.69 -4.96 -5.44
N PRO A 110 13.56 -6.15 -4.83
CA PRO A 110 13.91 -6.35 -3.44
C PRO A 110 15.41 -6.17 -3.23
N LYS A 111 15.77 -5.25 -2.33
CA LYS A 111 17.14 -5.02 -1.93
C LYS A 111 17.43 -5.85 -0.69
N CYS A 112 18.41 -6.74 -0.74
CA CYS A 112 18.79 -7.48 0.45
C CYS A 112 19.57 -6.57 1.42
N LEU A 113 19.10 -6.51 2.67
CA LEU A 113 19.74 -5.78 3.77
C LEU A 113 20.69 -6.68 4.56
N SER A 114 20.25 -7.89 4.88
CA SER A 114 21.04 -8.84 5.69
C SER A 114 20.68 -10.27 5.38
N PHE A 115 21.64 -11.17 5.56
CA PHE A 115 21.44 -12.61 5.52
C PHE A 115 22.16 -13.25 6.70
N VAL A 116 21.48 -14.13 7.43
CA VAL A 116 22.03 -14.82 8.62
C VAL A 116 21.75 -16.31 8.51
N LEU A 117 22.81 -17.12 8.55
CA LEU A 117 22.71 -18.57 8.51
C LEU A 117 22.02 -19.13 9.75
N ILE A 118 21.20 -20.16 9.56
CA ILE A 118 20.54 -20.86 10.65
C ILE A 118 21.39 -22.07 11.04
N PRO A 119 21.68 -22.27 12.34
CA PRO A 119 22.38 -23.47 12.83
C PRO A 119 21.64 -24.77 12.50
N ASN A 120 22.39 -25.84 12.20
CA ASN A 120 21.83 -27.15 11.86
C ASN A 120 20.99 -27.77 13.01
N VAL A 121 21.20 -27.33 14.25
CA VAL A 121 20.45 -27.80 15.43
C VAL A 121 18.97 -27.40 15.42
N PHE A 122 18.58 -26.43 14.59
CA PHE A 122 17.19 -25.96 14.50
C PHE A 122 16.35 -26.69 13.45
N PHE A 123 16.95 -27.59 12.67
CA PHE A 123 16.26 -28.32 11.60
C PHE A 123 16.07 -29.79 11.97
N ASN A 124 14.94 -30.36 11.53
CA ASN A 124 14.65 -31.78 11.67
C ASN A 124 14.71 -32.48 10.31
N TYR A 125 15.92 -32.89 9.92
CA TYR A 125 16.18 -33.54 8.64
C TYR A 125 15.57 -34.94 8.48
N VAL A 126 15.12 -35.56 9.57
CA VAL A 126 14.60 -36.93 9.56
C VAL A 126 13.10 -36.92 9.31
N ASP A 127 12.37 -36.06 10.02
CA ASP A 127 10.91 -36.03 9.96
C ASP A 127 10.38 -35.00 8.95
N ASN A 128 11.15 -33.96 8.63
CA ASN A 128 10.74 -32.91 7.70
C ASN A 128 11.53 -32.99 6.36
N PRO A 129 10.89 -33.37 5.25
CA PRO A 129 11.55 -33.45 3.95
C PRO A 129 12.02 -32.09 3.43
N ASP A 130 11.37 -30.98 3.81
CA ASP A 130 11.74 -29.63 3.36
C ASP A 130 13.05 -29.16 3.98
N ASP A 131 13.34 -29.58 5.21
CA ASP A 131 14.58 -29.24 5.92
C ASP A 131 15.81 -29.88 5.27
N ARG A 132 15.63 -30.94 4.48
CA ARG A 132 16.73 -31.66 3.83
C ARG A 132 17.47 -30.80 2.81
N GLU A 133 16.80 -29.85 2.16
CA GLU A 133 17.43 -28.92 1.22
C GLU A 133 18.47 -28.03 1.92
N CYS A 134 18.24 -27.75 3.20
CA CYS A 134 19.13 -26.95 4.03
C CYS A 134 20.29 -27.75 4.65
N GLN A 135 20.33 -29.07 4.48
CA GLN A 135 21.25 -29.93 5.23
C GLN A 135 22.70 -29.81 4.74
N VAL A 136 23.59 -29.38 5.63
CA VAL A 136 25.05 -29.42 5.41
C VAL A 136 25.70 -30.33 6.45
N ARG A 137 26.16 -31.51 6.02
CA ARG A 137 26.75 -32.51 6.93
C ARG A 137 28.07 -32.00 7.52
N LYS A 138 28.28 -32.30 8.81
CA LYS A 138 29.51 -31.99 9.57
C LYS A 138 29.82 -30.49 9.75
N GLN A 139 28.85 -29.60 9.55
CA GLN A 139 28.99 -28.17 9.82
C GLN A 139 28.06 -27.71 10.96
N ARG A 140 28.40 -26.57 11.58
CA ARG A 140 27.57 -25.93 12.61
C ARG A 140 26.34 -25.25 12.00
N TYR A 141 26.49 -24.65 10.82
CA TYR A 141 25.45 -23.91 10.11
C TYR A 141 24.89 -24.71 8.93
N SER A 142 23.63 -24.45 8.62
CA SER A 142 22.91 -25.01 7.47
C SER A 142 23.19 -24.23 6.20
N ALA A 143 22.77 -24.74 5.04
CA ALA A 143 22.82 -24.01 3.77
C ALA A 143 21.75 -22.89 3.69
N CYS A 144 20.83 -22.87 4.65
CA CYS A 144 19.72 -21.93 4.72
C CYS A 144 19.96 -20.84 5.77
N GLY A 145 19.38 -19.69 5.48
CA GLY A 145 19.42 -18.54 6.37
C GLY A 145 18.17 -17.71 6.22
N ASN A 146 18.00 -16.77 7.14
CA ASN A 146 16.98 -15.75 7.05
C ASN A 146 17.56 -14.56 6.31
N ALA A 147 16.95 -14.22 5.17
CA ALA A 147 17.25 -13.02 4.41
C ALA A 147 16.23 -11.94 4.75
N LEU A 148 16.70 -10.73 5.07
CA LEU A 148 15.86 -9.55 5.22
C LEU A 148 15.98 -8.69 3.96
N PHE A 149 14.86 -8.48 3.28
CA PHE A 149 14.75 -7.65 2.09
C PHE A 149 14.01 -6.38 2.39
N GLU A 150 14.43 -5.29 1.78
CA GLU A 150 13.71 -4.03 1.75
C GLU A 150 13.02 -3.88 0.40
N VAL A 151 11.75 -3.49 0.43
CA VAL A 151 10.95 -3.15 -0.74
C VAL A 151 10.33 -1.78 -0.55
N LEU A 152 10.22 -1.05 -1.65
CA LEU A 152 9.52 0.22 -1.72
C LEU A 152 8.36 0.08 -2.69
N ALA A 153 7.14 0.37 -2.23
CA ALA A 153 5.96 0.47 -3.07
C ALA A 153 5.49 1.93 -3.09
N THR A 154 5.28 2.47 -4.28
CA THR A 154 4.68 3.79 -4.49
C THR A 154 3.37 3.61 -5.22
N ALA A 155 2.27 3.93 -4.54
CA ALA A 155 0.93 3.92 -5.09
C ALA A 155 0.48 5.35 -5.40
N VAL A 156 -0.11 5.53 -6.57
CA VAL A 156 -0.60 6.80 -7.09
C VAL A 156 -1.99 6.58 -7.67
N ASP A 157 -2.93 7.42 -7.27
CA ASP A 157 -4.24 7.59 -7.88
C ASP A 157 -4.19 8.87 -8.73
N ASP A 158 -4.39 8.73 -10.04
CA ASP A 158 -4.30 9.84 -10.98
C ASP A 158 -5.56 10.73 -10.99
N VAL A 159 -6.69 10.23 -10.47
CA VAL A 159 -7.97 10.96 -10.39
C VAL A 159 -7.96 11.90 -9.19
N THR A 160 -7.57 11.40 -8.01
CA THR A 160 -7.55 12.20 -6.77
C THR A 160 -6.20 12.87 -6.52
N GLY A 161 -5.14 12.43 -7.19
CA GLY A 161 -3.76 12.85 -6.91
C GLY A 161 -3.20 12.28 -5.60
N ALA A 162 -3.91 11.35 -4.96
CA ALA A 162 -3.45 10.73 -3.73
C ALA A 162 -2.22 9.84 -4.00
N ARG A 163 -1.17 10.05 -3.20
CA ARG A 163 0.08 9.30 -3.29
C ARG A 163 0.50 8.75 -1.95
N VAL A 164 0.89 7.49 -1.93
CA VAL A 164 1.42 6.80 -0.74
C VAL A 164 2.68 6.04 -1.11
N GLU A 165 3.71 6.22 -0.30
CA GLU A 165 4.96 5.47 -0.39
C GLU A 165 5.08 4.59 0.86
N ILE A 166 5.27 3.28 0.67
CA ILE A 166 5.41 2.29 1.73
C ILE A 166 6.77 1.61 1.56
N ARG A 167 7.62 1.76 2.58
CA ARG A 167 8.86 1.01 2.70
C ARG A 167 8.65 -0.13 3.70
N GLN A 168 8.87 -1.36 3.27
CA GLN A 168 8.65 -2.54 4.10
C GLN A 168 9.86 -3.48 4.11
N GLY A 169 10.15 -4.03 5.28
CA GLY A 169 11.08 -5.14 5.46
C GLY A 169 10.35 -6.48 5.35
N ILE A 170 10.85 -7.38 4.53
CA ILE A 170 10.31 -8.73 4.33
C ILE A 170 11.38 -9.74 4.67
N SER A 171 11.11 -10.62 5.63
CA SER A 171 11.98 -11.74 5.96
C SER A 171 11.56 -12.98 5.18
N ARG A 172 12.52 -13.65 4.54
CA ARG A 172 12.30 -14.94 3.88
C ARG A 172 13.45 -15.89 4.20
N GLN A 173 13.10 -17.10 4.64
CA GLN A 173 14.07 -18.18 4.73
C GLN A 173 14.42 -18.65 3.32
N THR A 174 15.71 -18.75 3.02
CA THR A 174 16.21 -19.12 1.69
C THR A 174 17.63 -19.64 1.79
N THR A 175 18.15 -20.20 0.69
CA THR A 175 19.50 -20.74 0.65
C THR A 175 20.53 -19.65 0.42
N ALA A 176 21.74 -19.82 0.95
CA ALA A 176 22.85 -18.88 0.75
C ALA A 176 23.18 -18.66 -0.74
N GLN A 177 23.04 -19.72 -1.55
CA GLN A 177 23.25 -19.66 -3.00
C GLN A 177 22.20 -18.79 -3.70
N ALA A 178 20.93 -18.90 -3.30
CA ALA A 178 19.84 -18.14 -3.91
C ALA A 178 19.99 -16.61 -3.73
N VAL A 179 20.59 -16.19 -2.62
CA VAL A 179 20.76 -14.77 -2.28
C VAL A 179 22.12 -14.19 -2.66
N GLN A 180 23.06 -15.01 -3.10
CA GLN A 180 24.45 -14.61 -3.38
C GLN A 180 24.55 -13.45 -4.39
N SER A 181 23.62 -13.37 -5.35
CA SER A 181 23.59 -12.31 -6.37
C SER A 181 22.94 -11.00 -5.93
N ILE A 182 22.35 -10.93 -4.73
CA ILE A 182 21.54 -9.79 -4.26
C ILE A 182 22.00 -9.29 -2.88
N CYS A 183 22.42 -10.18 -1.99
CA CYS A 183 22.91 -9.80 -0.66
C CYS A 183 24.39 -9.41 -0.68
N PRO A 184 24.78 -8.31 0.00
CA PRO A 184 26.19 -8.05 0.29
C PRO A 184 26.76 -9.23 1.10
N GLY A 185 27.99 -9.65 0.76
CA GLY A 185 28.60 -10.96 1.04
C GLY A 185 28.84 -11.38 2.49
N ASN A 186 27.83 -11.30 3.35
CA ASN A 186 27.83 -11.88 4.70
C ASN A 186 27.42 -13.37 4.69
N ALA A 187 27.43 -14.02 3.52
CA ALA A 187 27.22 -15.46 3.37
C ALA A 187 28.52 -16.27 3.56
N ALA A 188 29.40 -15.80 4.46
CA ALA A 188 30.66 -16.45 4.81
C ALA A 188 30.60 -17.01 6.23
#